data_AF-A0A0B8PCK0-F1
#
_entry.id   AF-A0A0B8PCK0-F1
#
_cell.length_a   1.000
_cell.length_b   1.000
_cell.length_c   1.000
_cell.angle_alpha   90.00
_cell.angle_beta   90.00
_cell.angle_gamma   90.00
#
_symmetry.space_group_name_H-M   'P 1'
#
loop_
_entity.id
_entity.type
_entity.pdbx_description
1 polymer ?
#
loop_
_entity_poly.entity_id
_entity_poly.type
_entity_poly.pdbx_seq_one_letter_code
_entity_poly.pdbx_strand_id
1 'polypeptide(L)'
;MLSKVLLIVGVFGFAAAIAGFWYYKTQTDWVESASYAKPTNDPAKVLVVSFSRTGNTEAAAKVAAEYFDADFLKIDAPNYANDLKGLKKASDDAMAEVVSSPISHPPVDLNQYELIILSAPTWWFRPAVPIWSFVENHDFHNKRFF
;
A
#
# COMPACT_ATOMS: atom_id res chain seq x y z
N MET A 1 48.09 -21.13 -8.66
CA MET A 1 47.25 -21.04 -7.45
C MET A 1 46.33 -19.82 -7.49
N LEU A 2 46.87 -18.63 -7.80
CA LEU A 2 46.12 -17.36 -7.92
C LEU A 2 44.95 -17.36 -8.94
N SER A 3 45.12 -17.99 -10.12
CA SER A 3 44.06 -18.03 -11.14
C SER A 3 42.85 -18.88 -10.73
N LYS A 4 43.06 -19.95 -9.96
CA LYS A 4 41.97 -20.79 -9.43
C LYS A 4 41.17 -20.05 -8.35
N VAL A 5 41.84 -19.25 -7.51
CA VAL A 5 41.19 -18.41 -6.49
C VAL A 5 40.34 -17.31 -7.14
N LEU A 6 40.87 -16.62 -8.15
CA LEU A 6 40.11 -15.60 -8.91
C LEU A 6 38.86 -16.18 -9.60
N LEU A 7 38.99 -17.39 -10.17
CA LEU A 7 37.88 -18.07 -10.83
C LEU A 7 36.80 -18.48 -9.82
N ILE A 8 37.20 -18.99 -8.64
CA ILE A 8 36.26 -19.31 -7.55
C ILE A 8 35.54 -18.05 -7.06
N VAL A 9 36.25 -16.95 -6.80
CA VAL A 9 35.65 -15.68 -6.35
C VAL A 9 34.69 -15.13 -7.41
N GLY A 10 35.05 -15.20 -8.69
CA GLY A 10 34.18 -14.79 -9.80
C GLY A 10 32.88 -15.60 -9.86
N VAL A 11 32.96 -16.93 -9.68
CA VAL A 11 31.78 -17.81 -9.64
C VAL A 11 30.87 -17.49 -8.45
N PHE A 12 31.44 -17.29 -7.24
CA PHE A 12 30.65 -16.91 -6.06
C PHE A 12 30.00 -15.53 -6.22
N GLY A 13 30.71 -14.54 -6.76
CA GLY A 13 30.16 -13.21 -7.02
C GLY A 13 29.01 -13.25 -8.03
N PHE A 14 29.15 -14.03 -9.09
CA PHE A 14 28.09 -14.20 -10.08
C PHE A 14 26.86 -14.92 -9.50
N ALA A 15 27.06 -15.97 -8.70
CA ALA A 15 25.98 -16.66 -8.01
C ALA A 15 25.24 -15.74 -7.02
N ALA A 16 25.97 -14.90 -6.27
CA ALA A 16 25.37 -13.92 -5.37
C ALA A 16 24.56 -12.84 -6.12
N ALA A 17 25.04 -12.37 -7.27
CA ALA A 17 24.30 -11.44 -8.11
C ALA A 17 23.00 -12.05 -8.67
N ILE A 18 23.05 -13.31 -9.12
CA ILE A 18 21.86 -14.05 -9.55
C ILE A 18 20.88 -14.22 -8.38
N ALA A 19 21.35 -14.65 -7.21
CA ALA A 19 20.51 -14.81 -6.03
C ALA A 19 19.88 -13.47 -5.60
N GLY A 20 20.64 -12.38 -5.62
CA GLY A 20 20.16 -11.03 -5.34
C GLY A 20 19.13 -10.55 -6.36
N PHE A 21 19.34 -10.84 -7.65
CA PHE A 21 18.37 -10.54 -8.70
C PHE A 21 17.08 -11.35 -8.54
N TRP A 22 17.16 -12.65 -8.26
CA TRP A 22 15.97 -13.48 -8.03
C TRP A 22 15.23 -13.09 -6.75
N TYR A 23 15.96 -12.77 -5.68
CA TYR A 23 15.39 -12.24 -4.44
C TYR A 23 14.69 -10.90 -4.68
N TYR A 24 15.34 -9.98 -5.41
CA TYR A 24 14.72 -8.73 -5.82
C TYR A 24 13.46 -9.00 -6.64
N LYS A 25 13.57 -9.85 -7.67
CA LYS A 25 12.45 -10.20 -8.56
C LYS A 25 11.27 -10.74 -7.77
N THR A 26 11.46 -11.71 -6.87
CA THR A 26 10.38 -12.27 -6.04
C THR A 26 9.77 -11.27 -5.07
N GLN A 27 10.55 -10.33 -4.55
CA GLN A 27 10.04 -9.24 -3.71
C GLN A 27 9.35 -8.11 -4.51
N THR A 28 9.51 -8.10 -5.83
CA THR A 28 8.91 -7.09 -6.73
C THR A 28 7.85 -7.64 -7.67
N ASP A 29 7.58 -8.94 -7.60
CA ASP A 29 6.54 -9.60 -8.40
C ASP A 29 5.20 -9.43 -7.67
N TRP A 30 4.53 -8.32 -7.99
CA TRP A 30 3.29 -7.92 -7.35
C TRP A 30 2.10 -8.38 -8.18
N VAL A 31 1.28 -9.24 -7.57
CA VAL A 31 0.03 -9.70 -8.19
C VAL A 31 -1.11 -8.81 -7.70
N GLU A 32 -1.80 -8.16 -8.63
CA GLU A 32 -3.02 -7.42 -8.31
C GLU A 32 -4.08 -8.40 -7.79
N SER A 33 -4.65 -8.09 -6.62
CA SER A 33 -5.74 -8.88 -6.08
C SER A 33 -7.00 -8.72 -6.94
N ALA A 34 -7.85 -9.74 -6.99
CA ALA A 34 -9.12 -9.68 -7.71
C ALA A 34 -9.93 -8.42 -7.34
N SER A 35 -10.74 -7.94 -8.28
CA SER A 35 -11.66 -6.84 -7.99
C SER A 35 -12.60 -7.25 -6.87
N TYR A 36 -12.83 -6.33 -5.93
CA TYR A 36 -13.71 -6.57 -4.80
C TYR A 36 -15.13 -6.17 -5.16
N ALA A 37 -16.08 -7.04 -4.81
CA ALA A 37 -17.50 -6.74 -4.76
C ALA A 37 -18.00 -7.12 -3.36
N LYS A 38 -18.85 -6.28 -2.79
CA LYS A 38 -19.44 -6.55 -1.49
C LYS A 38 -20.24 -7.87 -1.54
N PRO A 39 -20.08 -8.77 -0.54
CA PRO A 39 -20.79 -10.03 -0.50
C PRO A 39 -22.32 -9.92 -0.55
N THR A 40 -22.89 -8.94 0.17
CA THR A 40 -24.35 -8.71 0.19
C THR A 40 -24.77 -7.43 -0.53
N ASN A 41 -26.08 -7.29 -0.78
CA ASN A 41 -26.68 -6.07 -1.32
C ASN A 41 -27.20 -5.13 -0.23
N ASP A 42 -27.05 -5.47 1.04
CA ASP A 42 -27.53 -4.63 2.14
C ASP A 42 -26.64 -3.37 2.28
N PRO A 43 -27.18 -2.24 2.77
CA PRO A 43 -26.37 -1.06 3.04
C PRO A 43 -25.21 -1.38 3.99
N ALA A 44 -23.96 -1.08 3.58
CA ALA A 44 -22.80 -1.36 4.41
C ALA A 44 -22.74 -0.41 5.60
N LYS A 45 -22.37 -0.94 6.77
CA LYS A 45 -22.11 -0.15 7.98
C LYS A 45 -20.64 0.18 8.16
N VAL A 46 -19.76 -0.51 7.43
CA VAL A 46 -18.32 -0.37 7.50
C VAL A 46 -17.81 0.10 6.15
N LEU A 47 -16.87 1.04 6.17
CA LEU A 47 -16.09 1.45 5.01
C LEU A 47 -14.64 1.02 5.21
N VAL A 48 -14.07 0.28 4.27
CA VAL A 48 -12.63 0.02 4.22
C VAL A 48 -12.01 0.95 3.18
N VAL A 49 -11.17 1.86 3.65
CA VAL A 49 -10.39 2.78 2.83
C VAL A 49 -8.98 2.23 2.66
N SER A 50 -8.50 2.10 1.43
CA SER A 50 -7.19 1.53 1.14
C SER A 50 -6.35 2.44 0.26
N PHE A 51 -5.13 2.72 0.70
CA PHE A 51 -4.06 3.12 -0.21
C PHE A 51 -3.05 1.97 -0.31
N SER A 52 -2.64 1.63 -1.54
CA SER A 52 -1.58 0.66 -1.76
C SER A 52 -0.70 1.05 -2.94
N ARG A 53 0.62 1.10 -2.71
CA ARG A 53 1.60 1.35 -3.78
C ARG A 53 1.89 0.12 -4.63
N THR A 54 1.87 -1.06 -4.03
CA THR A 54 2.26 -2.33 -4.69
C THR A 54 1.23 -3.45 -4.54
N GLY A 55 0.04 -3.19 -3.99
CA GLY A 55 -1.07 -4.14 -3.95
C GLY A 55 -1.23 -4.96 -2.67
N ASN A 56 -0.19 -5.14 -1.84
CA ASN A 56 -0.29 -5.94 -0.61
C ASN A 56 -1.34 -5.42 0.37
N THR A 57 -1.27 -4.11 0.65
CA THR A 57 -2.22 -3.45 1.55
C THR A 57 -3.64 -3.52 1.01
N GLU A 58 -3.79 -3.40 -0.31
CA GLU A 58 -5.10 -3.55 -0.97
C GLU A 58 -5.63 -4.97 -0.80
N ALA A 59 -4.80 -6.00 -0.97
CA ALA A 59 -5.20 -7.39 -0.75
C ALA A 59 -5.67 -7.63 0.69
N ALA A 60 -4.91 -7.15 1.69
CA ALA A 60 -5.30 -7.24 3.09
C ALA A 60 -6.59 -6.46 3.41
N ALA A 61 -6.73 -5.27 2.82
CA ALA A 61 -7.92 -4.43 2.98
C ALA A 61 -9.17 -5.09 2.37
N LYS A 62 -9.05 -5.79 1.24
CA LYS A 62 -10.16 -6.56 0.65
C LYS A 62 -10.58 -7.73 1.54
N VAL A 63 -9.65 -8.41 2.19
CA VAL A 63 -9.98 -9.46 3.19
C VAL A 63 -10.75 -8.87 4.37
N ALA A 64 -10.35 -7.69 4.86
CA ALA A 64 -11.10 -6.98 5.88
C ALA A 64 -12.51 -6.58 5.37
N ALA A 65 -12.60 -6.08 4.13
CA ALA A 65 -13.87 -5.67 3.55
C ALA A 65 -14.84 -6.85 3.42
N GLU A 66 -14.36 -8.01 2.97
CA GLU A 66 -15.13 -9.25 2.91
C GLU A 66 -15.61 -9.70 4.29
N TYR A 67 -14.73 -9.67 5.30
CA TYR A 67 -15.09 -10.06 6.66
C TYR A 67 -16.18 -9.17 7.28
N PHE A 68 -16.16 -7.88 7.00
CA PHE A 68 -17.11 -6.90 7.55
C PHE A 68 -18.34 -6.65 6.66
N ASP A 69 -18.43 -7.31 5.50
CA ASP A 69 -19.43 -6.98 4.47
C ASP A 69 -19.44 -5.46 4.17
N ALA A 70 -18.24 -4.92 3.99
CA ALA A 70 -17.99 -3.49 3.93
C ALA A 70 -18.04 -2.95 2.49
N ASP A 71 -18.31 -1.66 2.36
CA ASP A 71 -17.96 -0.95 1.12
C ASP A 71 -16.44 -0.73 1.09
N PHE A 72 -15.86 -0.74 -0.10
CA PHE A 72 -14.42 -0.63 -0.31
C PHE A 72 -14.09 0.60 -1.16
N LEU A 73 -13.20 1.45 -0.64
CA LEU A 73 -12.75 2.67 -1.32
C LEU A 73 -11.23 2.66 -1.49
N LYS A 74 -10.79 2.68 -2.75
CA LYS A 74 -9.38 2.79 -3.10
C LYS A 74 -9.01 4.26 -3.28
N ILE A 75 -7.88 4.65 -2.69
CA ILE A 75 -7.24 5.96 -2.88
C ILE A 75 -6.19 5.82 -3.99
N ASP A 76 -6.28 6.69 -4.99
CA ASP A 76 -5.24 6.89 -6.00
C ASP A 76 -4.33 8.05 -5.60
N ALA A 77 -3.03 7.83 -5.68
CA ALA A 77 -2.01 8.85 -5.37
C ALA A 77 -0.85 8.79 -6.38
N PRO A 78 -0.99 9.41 -7.58
CA PRO A 78 -0.03 9.28 -8.68
C PRO A 78 1.41 9.70 -8.33
N ASN A 79 1.57 10.59 -7.34
CA ASN A 79 2.88 11.02 -6.84
C ASN A 79 3.72 9.88 -6.24
N TYR A 80 3.07 8.78 -5.84
CA TYR A 80 3.70 7.60 -5.23
C TYR A 80 3.58 6.37 -6.14
N ALA A 81 3.63 6.58 -7.45
CA ALA A 81 3.61 5.50 -8.43
C ALA A 81 4.63 4.38 -8.11
N ASN A 82 4.36 3.19 -8.63
CA ASN A 82 5.25 2.04 -8.48
C ASN A 82 6.48 2.12 -9.41
N ASP A 83 7.20 3.23 -9.35
CA ASP A 83 8.47 3.47 -10.02
C ASP A 83 9.52 4.00 -9.02
N LEU A 84 10.74 4.22 -9.50
CA LEU A 84 11.85 4.72 -8.67
C LEU A 84 11.59 6.14 -8.15
N LYS A 85 10.89 6.98 -8.90
CA LYS A 85 10.59 8.36 -8.52
C LYS A 85 9.57 8.40 -7.37
N GLY A 86 8.49 7.63 -7.50
CA GLY A 86 7.48 7.44 -6.47
C GLY A 86 8.03 6.75 -5.24
N LEU A 87 8.96 5.79 -5.39
CA LEU A 87 9.68 5.19 -4.25
C LEU A 87 10.49 6.24 -3.48
N LYS A 88 11.30 7.04 -4.21
CA LYS A 88 12.09 8.10 -3.60
C LYS A 88 11.19 9.11 -2.88
N LYS A 89 10.12 9.54 -3.54
CA LYS A 89 9.16 10.49 -2.95
C LYS A 89 8.46 9.94 -1.71
N ALA A 90 8.03 8.67 -1.73
CA ALA A 90 7.45 8.00 -0.56
C ALA A 90 8.43 8.00 0.62
N SER A 91 9.71 7.72 0.36
CA SER A 91 10.77 7.75 1.37
C SER A 91 11.01 9.16 1.91
N ASP A 92 11.21 10.14 1.03
CA ASP A 92 11.49 11.53 1.40
C ASP A 92 10.34 12.12 2.23
N ASP A 93 9.10 11.98 1.75
CA ASP A 93 7.92 12.54 2.42
C ASP A 93 7.68 11.90 3.78
N ALA A 94 7.85 10.58 3.90
CA ALA A 94 7.69 9.89 5.18
C ALA A 94 8.80 10.27 6.17
N MET A 95 10.05 10.44 5.73
CA MET A 95 11.13 10.95 6.59
C MET A 95 10.89 12.42 7.02
N ALA A 96 10.33 13.23 6.14
CA ALA A 96 9.99 14.63 6.41
C ALA A 96 8.67 14.82 7.17
N GLU A 97 8.00 13.73 7.56
CA GLU A 97 6.73 13.76 8.29
C GLU A 97 5.60 14.51 7.56
N VAL A 98 5.58 14.43 6.23
CA VAL A 98 4.52 15.03 5.43
C VAL A 98 3.18 14.35 5.76
N VAL A 99 2.17 15.16 6.05
CA VAL A 99 0.80 14.71 6.38
C VAL A 99 -0.20 14.91 5.24
N SER A 100 0.16 15.71 4.24
CA SER A 100 -0.74 16.07 3.13
C SER A 100 -0.09 15.88 1.75
N SER A 101 -0.84 15.29 0.84
CA SER A 101 -0.47 15.07 -0.55
C SER A 101 -1.72 15.02 -1.44
N PRO A 102 -1.62 15.39 -2.73
CA PRO A 102 -2.73 15.20 -3.67
C PRO A 102 -3.13 13.72 -3.79
N ILE A 103 -4.42 13.45 -3.57
CA ILE A 103 -5.05 12.14 -3.73
C ILE A 103 -6.36 12.28 -4.52
N SER A 104 -6.84 11.16 -5.07
CA SER A 104 -8.17 11.08 -5.69
C SER A 104 -8.87 9.78 -5.31
N HIS A 105 -10.18 9.83 -5.15
CA HIS A 105 -11.05 8.68 -4.95
C HIS A 105 -12.49 9.05 -5.35
N PRO A 106 -13.40 8.07 -5.53
CA PRO A 106 -14.82 8.37 -5.71
C PRO A 106 -15.39 9.16 -4.52
N PRO A 107 -16.38 10.05 -4.73
CA PRO A 107 -17.05 10.76 -3.63
C PRO A 107 -17.62 9.78 -2.59
N VAL A 108 -17.47 10.12 -1.30
CA VAL A 108 -17.96 9.30 -0.20
C VAL A 108 -18.50 10.19 0.91
N ASP A 109 -19.64 9.81 1.48
CA ASP A 109 -20.19 10.43 2.69
C ASP A 109 -19.92 9.52 3.88
N LEU A 110 -19.00 9.94 4.76
CA LEU A 110 -18.62 9.18 5.94
C LEU A 110 -19.78 9.02 6.95
N ASN A 111 -20.87 9.79 6.81
CA ASN A 111 -22.01 9.68 7.72
C ASN A 111 -22.84 8.41 7.54
N GLN A 112 -22.67 7.72 6.42
CA GLN A 112 -23.35 6.46 6.13
C GLN A 112 -22.76 5.29 6.92
N TYR A 113 -21.54 5.44 7.44
CA TYR A 113 -20.78 4.36 8.06
C TYR A 113 -20.66 4.56 9.58
N GLU A 114 -20.74 3.44 10.29
CA GLU A 114 -20.52 3.36 11.74
C GLU A 114 -19.03 3.17 12.07
N LEU A 115 -18.27 2.53 11.17
CA LEU A 115 -16.83 2.25 11.31
C LEU A 115 -16.11 2.52 9.99
N ILE A 116 -14.95 3.17 10.08
CA ILE A 116 -14.03 3.38 8.96
C ILE A 116 -12.71 2.67 9.26
N ILE A 117 -12.31 1.75 8.40
CA ILE A 117 -11.03 1.04 8.51
C ILE A 117 -10.05 1.68 7.53
N LEU A 118 -8.93 2.19 8.03
CA LEU A 118 -7.89 2.86 7.26
C LEU A 118 -6.71 1.91 7.02
N SER A 119 -6.56 1.46 5.77
CA SER A 119 -5.51 0.52 5.37
C SER A 119 -4.43 1.21 4.55
N ALA A 120 -3.21 1.27 5.10
CA ALA A 120 -2.06 1.88 4.43
C ALA A 120 -0.79 1.04 4.64
N PRO A 121 0.15 1.02 3.69
CA PRO A 121 1.48 0.49 3.94
C PRO A 121 2.20 1.35 4.99
N THR A 122 3.13 0.72 5.72
CA THR A 122 4.04 1.41 6.62
C THR A 122 5.27 1.91 5.85
N TRP A 123 5.51 3.21 5.84
CA TRP A 123 6.73 3.84 5.33
C TRP A 123 7.46 4.48 6.49
N TRP A 124 8.71 4.11 6.75
CA TRP A 124 9.50 4.64 7.88
C TRP A 124 8.73 4.65 9.22
N PHE A 125 8.15 3.50 9.59
CA PHE A 125 7.43 3.29 10.86
C PHE A 125 6.15 4.13 11.04
N ARG A 126 5.57 4.65 9.96
CA ARG A 126 4.31 5.40 9.97
C ARG A 126 3.40 5.02 8.79
N PRO A 127 2.08 5.26 8.88
CA PRO A 127 1.19 5.11 7.74
C PRO A 127 1.62 6.00 6.57
N ALA A 128 1.47 5.50 5.35
CA ALA A 128 1.80 6.23 4.14
C ALA A 128 0.98 7.52 3.98
N VAL A 129 1.62 8.60 3.51
CA VAL A 129 1.05 9.95 3.37
C VAL A 129 -0.34 10.01 2.72
N PRO A 130 -0.67 9.22 1.67
CA PRO A 130 -2.01 9.28 1.08
C PRO A 130 -3.17 8.97 2.03
N ILE A 131 -2.96 8.12 3.05
CA ILE A 131 -4.02 7.85 4.05
C ILE A 131 -4.19 9.05 5.00
N TRP A 132 -3.10 9.75 5.32
CA TRP A 132 -3.18 11.00 6.10
C TRP A 132 -3.94 12.07 5.32
N SER A 133 -3.69 12.17 4.01
CA SER A 133 -4.42 13.10 3.14
C SER A 133 -5.91 12.79 3.11
N PHE A 134 -6.31 11.52 3.14
CA PHE A 134 -7.72 11.15 3.27
C PHE A 134 -8.31 11.61 4.60
N VAL A 135 -7.56 11.43 5.70
CA VAL A 135 -7.98 11.89 7.03
C VAL A 135 -8.14 13.41 7.08
N GLU A 136 -7.20 14.18 6.53
CA GLU A 136 -7.28 15.64 6.47
C GLU A 136 -8.43 16.16 5.60
N ASN A 137 -8.81 15.41 4.57
CA ASN A 137 -9.84 15.81 3.62
C ASN A 137 -11.27 15.49 4.08
N HIS A 138 -11.46 14.81 5.22
CA HIS A 138 -12.78 14.40 5.69
C HIS A 138 -13.00 14.67 7.19
N ASP A 139 -14.26 14.87 7.56
CA ASP A 139 -14.65 15.02 8.96
C ASP A 139 -14.92 13.65 9.61
N PHE A 140 -14.11 13.30 10.61
CA PHE A 140 -14.24 12.09 11.41
C PHE A 140 -14.96 12.33 12.74
N HIS A 141 -15.52 13.53 12.97
CA HIS A 141 -16.21 13.84 14.22
C HIS A 141 -17.33 12.84 14.51
N ASN A 142 -17.34 12.30 15.74
CA ASN A 142 -18.24 11.24 16.19
C ASN A 142 -18.21 9.94 15.35
N LYS A 143 -17.15 9.68 14.57
CA LYS A 143 -16.95 8.41 13.86
C LYS A 143 -16.01 7.48 14.61
N ARG A 144 -16.26 6.17 14.49
CA ARG A 144 -15.29 5.16 14.91
C ARG A 144 -14.37 4.88 13.73
N PHE A 145 -13.08 4.83 14.00
CA PHE A 145 -12.08 4.48 13.00
C PHE A 145 -11.06 3.49 13.58
N PHE A 146 -10.46 2.69 12.69
CA PHE A 146 -9.41 1.71 13.00
C PHE A 146 -8.28 1.82 11.98
#